data_AF-W9BTA1-F1
#
_entry.id   AF-W9BTA1-F1
#
_cell.length_a   1.000
_cell.length_b   1.000
_cell.length_c   1.000
_cell.angle_alpha   90.00
_cell.angle_beta   90.00
_cell.angle_gamma   90.00
#
_symmetry.space_group_name_H-M   'P 1'
#
loop_
_entity.id
_entity.type
_entity.pdbx_description
1 polymer ?
#
loop_
_entity_poly.entity_id
_entity_poly.type
_entity_poly.pdbx_seq_one_letter_code
_entity_poly.pdbx_strand_id
1 'polypeptide(L)'
;MSMQNFAQQHGELLAQADAILGAVTVGTEAALRKLPGLRLGFSRLVNSHCSVEIRMVNTRAAEMDKDPEKAKLLRRFHDELLMWRGDLMDCNANWPQRRVAEDRAGFLSTFRGLNDRLKARVRWEEQVFYPAIFGLPARR
;
A
#
# COMPACT_ATOMS: atom_id res chain seq x y z
N MET A 1 -18.66 1.48 -6.90
CA MET A 1 -17.28 1.05 -7.24
C MET A 1 -17.23 -0.46 -7.04
N SER A 2 -16.79 -1.24 -8.04
CA SER A 2 -16.80 -2.71 -7.96
C SER A 2 -15.49 -3.27 -7.40
N MET A 3 -15.52 -4.49 -6.85
CA MET A 3 -14.32 -5.23 -6.39
C MET A 3 -13.27 -5.42 -7.49
N GLN A 4 -13.70 -5.50 -8.76
CA GLN A 4 -12.78 -5.52 -9.91
C GLN A 4 -11.89 -4.27 -9.93
N ASN A 5 -12.41 -3.12 -9.50
CA ASN A 5 -11.64 -1.88 -9.43
C ASN A 5 -10.62 -1.90 -8.28
N PHE A 6 -10.96 -2.50 -7.12
CA PHE A 6 -10.01 -2.63 -6.01
C PHE A 6 -8.86 -3.57 -6.32
N ALA A 7 -9.16 -4.74 -6.89
CA ALA A 7 -8.12 -5.68 -7.28
C ALA A 7 -7.20 -5.12 -8.36
N GLN A 8 -7.74 -4.34 -9.30
CA GLN A 8 -6.92 -3.64 -10.28
C GLN A 8 -6.01 -2.61 -9.60
N GLN A 9 -6.55 -1.78 -8.71
CA GLN A 9 -5.76 -0.80 -7.95
C GLN A 9 -4.68 -1.44 -7.08
N HIS A 10 -4.97 -2.57 -6.42
CA HIS A 10 -3.98 -3.36 -5.69
C HIS A 10 -2.88 -3.87 -6.61
N GLY A 11 -3.24 -4.42 -7.77
CA GLY A 11 -2.29 -4.84 -8.79
C GLY A 11 -1.38 -3.70 -9.24
N GLU A 12 -1.94 -2.52 -9.51
CA GLU A 12 -1.19 -1.32 -9.89
C GLU A 12 -0.24 -0.85 -8.76
N LEU A 13 -0.70 -0.85 -7.51
CA LEU A 13 0.13 -0.51 -6.34
C LEU A 13 1.32 -1.46 -6.20
N LEU A 14 1.06 -2.76 -6.25
CA LEU A 14 2.10 -3.78 -6.11
C LEU A 14 3.09 -3.74 -7.27
N ALA A 15 2.61 -3.60 -8.51
CA ALA A 15 3.47 -3.48 -9.69
C ALA A 15 4.38 -2.24 -9.60
N GLN A 16 3.86 -1.12 -9.13
CA GLN A 16 4.65 0.10 -8.97
C GLN A 16 5.69 -0.02 -7.85
N ALA A 17 5.34 -0.66 -6.72
CA ALA A 17 6.29 -0.94 -5.65
C ALA A 17 7.41 -1.89 -6.10
N ASP A 18 7.07 -2.94 -6.85
CA ASP A 18 8.05 -3.87 -7.43
C ASP A 18 8.92 -3.18 -8.49
N ALA A 19 8.38 -2.23 -9.27
CA ALA A 19 9.17 -1.42 -10.21
C ALA A 19 10.21 -0.53 -9.51
N ILE A 20 9.88 0.03 -8.34
CA ILE A 20 10.85 0.78 -7.50
C ILE A 20 11.98 -0.14 -7.05
N LEU A 21 11.66 -1.33 -6.53
CA LEU A 21 12.65 -2.33 -6.15
C LEU A 21 13.51 -2.76 -7.33
N GLY A 22 12.91 -2.98 -8.50
CA GLY A 22 13.60 -3.35 -9.72
C GLY A 22 14.60 -2.27 -10.16
N ALA A 23 14.18 -1.01 -10.18
CA ALA A 23 15.06 0.10 -10.57
C ALA A 23 16.29 0.23 -9.66
N VAL A 24 16.13 0.07 -8.34
CA VAL A 24 17.25 0.15 -7.40
C VAL A 24 18.12 -1.11 -7.43
N THR A 25 17.52 -2.29 -7.61
CA THR A 25 18.25 -3.55 -7.74
C THR A 25 19.15 -3.55 -8.97
N VAL A 26 18.64 -3.12 -10.13
CA VAL A 26 19.44 -2.92 -11.35
C VAL A 26 20.53 -1.86 -11.09
N GLY A 27 20.14 -0.72 -10.53
CA GLY A 27 21.04 0.31 -10.01
C GLY A 27 21.98 0.94 -11.04
N THR A 28 21.71 0.77 -12.34
CA THR A 28 22.34 1.57 -13.38
C THR A 28 21.91 3.03 -13.26
N GLU A 29 22.74 3.95 -13.72
CA GLU A 29 22.42 5.38 -13.70
C GLU A 29 21.09 5.68 -14.43
N ALA A 30 20.84 5.01 -15.56
CA ALA A 30 19.60 5.11 -16.31
C ALA A 30 18.38 4.60 -15.52
N ALA A 31 18.53 3.52 -14.73
CA ALA A 31 17.45 3.01 -13.88
C ALA A 31 17.20 3.94 -12.69
N LEU A 32 18.25 4.42 -12.02
CA LEU A 32 18.14 5.33 -10.88
C LEU A 32 17.58 6.71 -11.28
N ARG A 33 17.80 7.17 -12.52
CA ARG A 33 17.15 8.38 -13.05
C ARG A 33 15.63 8.27 -13.11
N LYS A 34 15.07 7.05 -13.21
CA LYS A 34 13.61 6.83 -13.20
C LYS A 34 13.01 6.81 -11.80
N LEU A 35 13.83 6.63 -10.76
CA LEU A 35 13.37 6.43 -9.38
C LEU A 35 12.45 7.55 -8.85
N PRO A 36 12.73 8.85 -9.07
CA PRO A 36 11.82 9.92 -8.63
C PRO A 36 10.43 9.82 -9.25
N GLY A 37 10.37 9.54 -10.56
CA GLY A 37 9.11 9.34 -11.27
C GLY A 37 8.34 8.13 -10.75
N LEU A 38 9.04 7.02 -10.49
CA LEU A 38 8.43 5.82 -9.93
C LEU A 38 7.84 6.07 -8.53
N ARG A 39 8.56 6.76 -7.65
CA ARG A 39 8.10 7.10 -6.30
C ARG A 39 6.94 8.10 -6.29
N LEU A 40 6.97 9.08 -7.19
CA LEU A 40 5.85 10.01 -7.35
C LEU A 40 4.59 9.29 -7.85
N GLY A 41 4.73 8.43 -8.86
CA GLY A 41 3.64 7.59 -9.35
C GLY A 41 3.04 6.73 -8.25
N PHE A 42 3.90 6.07 -7.46
CA PHE A 42 3.46 5.26 -6.32
C PHE A 42 2.70 6.08 -5.28
N SER A 43 3.23 7.25 -4.89
CA SER A 43 2.57 8.13 -3.92
C SER A 43 1.18 8.60 -4.40
N ARG A 44 1.03 8.86 -5.70
CA ARG A 44 -0.28 9.21 -6.29
C ARG A 44 -1.26 8.05 -6.25
N LEU A 45 -0.81 6.84 -6.60
CA LEU A 45 -1.63 5.63 -6.52
C LEU A 45 -2.09 5.37 -5.09
N VAL A 46 -1.17 5.42 -4.11
CA VAL A 46 -1.48 5.24 -2.69
C VAL A 46 -2.53 6.25 -2.24
N ASN A 47 -2.34 7.54 -2.52
CA ASN A 47 -3.29 8.58 -2.11
C ASN A 47 -4.68 8.39 -2.74
N SER A 48 -4.73 8.05 -4.04
CA SER A 48 -5.98 7.78 -4.75
C SER A 48 -6.72 6.59 -4.14
N HIS A 49 -6.01 5.47 -3.98
CA HIS A 49 -6.56 4.24 -3.42
C HIS A 49 -7.04 4.43 -1.98
N CYS A 50 -6.23 5.01 -1.10
CA CYS A 50 -6.61 5.26 0.30
C CYS A 50 -7.85 6.18 0.40
N SER A 51 -7.96 7.19 -0.47
CA SER A 51 -9.12 8.08 -0.49
C SER A 51 -10.41 7.33 -0.82
N VAL A 52 -10.32 6.35 -1.73
CA VAL A 52 -11.44 5.48 -2.09
C VAL A 52 -11.78 4.54 -0.93
N GLU A 53 -10.78 3.88 -0.35
CA GLU A 53 -11.00 2.95 0.77
C GLU A 53 -11.62 3.65 1.98
N ILE A 54 -11.10 4.82 2.38
CA ILE A 54 -11.61 5.59 3.52
C ILE A 54 -13.06 6.03 3.28
N ARG A 55 -13.39 6.51 2.07
CA ARG A 55 -14.77 6.89 1.73
C ARG A 55 -15.70 5.69 1.84
N MET A 56 -15.26 4.54 1.35
CA MET A 56 -16.01 3.29 1.38
C MET A 56 -16.21 2.75 2.79
N VAL A 57 -15.21 2.85 3.66
CA VAL A 57 -15.31 2.47 5.08
C VAL A 57 -16.27 3.41 5.81
N ASN A 58 -16.12 4.72 5.61
CA ASN A 58 -16.93 5.72 6.29
C ASN A 58 -18.43 5.62 5.96
N THR A 59 -18.79 5.21 4.74
CA THR A 59 -20.21 5.03 4.38
C THR A 59 -20.87 3.87 5.11
N ARG A 60 -20.08 2.96 5.71
CA ARG A 60 -20.58 1.76 6.38
C ARG A 60 -20.33 1.77 7.89
N ALA A 61 -19.41 2.59 8.38
CA ALA A 61 -18.99 2.62 9.78
C ALA A 61 -20.13 2.49 10.80
N ALA A 62 -21.22 3.26 10.63
CA ALA A 62 -22.37 3.25 11.54
C ALA A 62 -23.11 1.89 11.61
N GLU A 63 -23.12 1.10 10.54
CA GLU A 63 -23.69 -0.25 10.54
C GLU A 63 -22.72 -1.27 11.17
N MET A 64 -21.43 -1.02 11.04
CA MET A 64 -20.36 -1.91 11.49
C MET A 64 -20.08 -1.77 12.99
N ASP A 65 -20.25 -0.57 13.55
CA ASP A 65 -20.09 -0.31 14.98
C ASP A 65 -21.12 -1.06 15.85
N LYS A 66 -22.19 -1.57 15.23
CA LYS A 66 -23.20 -2.42 15.90
C LYS A 66 -22.72 -3.86 16.11
N ASP A 67 -21.64 -4.27 15.42
CA ASP A 67 -21.05 -5.60 15.50
C ASP A 67 -19.60 -5.49 16.02
N PRO A 68 -19.32 -5.98 17.24
CA PRO A 68 -17.99 -5.85 17.87
C PRO A 68 -16.84 -6.41 17.03
N GLU A 69 -17.07 -7.47 16.24
CA GLU A 69 -16.03 -8.07 15.41
C GLU A 69 -15.75 -7.21 14.18
N LYS A 70 -16.80 -6.65 13.57
CA LYS A 70 -16.64 -5.68 12.46
C LYS A 70 -15.99 -4.39 12.91
N ALA A 71 -16.33 -3.90 14.10
CA ALA A 71 -15.70 -2.72 14.69
C ALA A 71 -14.19 -2.95 14.94
N LYS A 72 -13.78 -4.16 15.36
CA LYS A 72 -12.35 -4.52 15.47
C LYS A 72 -11.65 -4.51 14.12
N LEU A 73 -12.27 -5.07 13.08
CA LEU A 73 -11.72 -5.09 11.73
C LEU A 73 -11.53 -3.67 11.17
N LEU A 74 -12.50 -2.77 11.39
CA LEU A 74 -12.39 -1.36 10.99
C LEU A 74 -11.25 -0.63 11.70
N ARG A 75 -11.13 -0.80 13.03
CA ARG A 75 -10.00 -0.21 13.79
C ARG A 75 -8.66 -0.69 13.25
N ARG A 76 -8.51 -2.01 13.10
CA ARG A 76 -7.30 -2.61 12.53
C ARG A 76 -6.98 -2.05 11.13
N PHE A 77 -8.00 -1.93 10.27
CA PHE A 77 -7.84 -1.37 8.93
C PHE A 77 -7.27 0.06 8.96
N HIS A 78 -7.80 0.92 9.83
CA HIS A 78 -7.33 2.30 9.97
C HIS A 78 -5.92 2.37 10.58
N ASP A 79 -5.66 1.63 11.64
CA ASP A 79 -4.37 1.66 12.35
C ASP A 79 -3.23 1.17 11.45
N GLU A 80 -3.42 0.02 10.78
CA GLU A 80 -2.41 -0.53 9.87
C GLU A 80 -2.18 0.40 8.66
N LEU A 81 -3.24 1.04 8.13
CA LEU A 81 -3.10 1.98 7.02
C LEU A 81 -2.32 3.24 7.44
N LEU A 82 -2.65 3.82 8.60
CA LEU A 82 -1.98 5.01 9.12
C LEU A 82 -0.49 4.73 9.35
N MET A 83 -0.19 3.62 10.03
CA MET A 83 1.19 3.20 10.31
C MET A 83 1.97 2.99 9.01
N TRP A 84 1.42 2.24 8.06
CA TRP A 84 2.11 1.95 6.80
C TRP A 84 2.37 3.23 5.98
N ARG A 85 1.43 4.18 5.96
CA ARG A 85 1.63 5.48 5.29
C ARG A 85 2.69 6.33 5.97
N GLY A 86 2.72 6.34 7.30
CA GLY A 86 3.78 6.98 8.08
C GLY A 86 5.16 6.43 7.70
N ASP A 87 5.31 5.11 7.72
CA ASP A 87 6.58 4.45 7.37
C ASP A 87 7.00 4.71 5.92
N LEU A 88 6.05 4.83 4.99
CA LEU A 88 6.34 5.21 3.60
C LEU A 88 6.84 6.65 3.51
N MET A 89 6.25 7.58 4.25
CA MET A 89 6.72 8.97 4.32
C MET A 89 8.12 9.04 4.92
N ASP A 90 8.37 8.32 6.02
CA ASP A 90 9.68 8.24 6.66
C ASP A 90 10.73 7.62 5.73
N CYS A 91 10.36 6.59 4.97
CA CYS A 91 11.24 6.01 3.95
C CYS A 91 11.60 7.06 2.89
N ASN A 92 10.64 7.82 2.37
CA ASN A 92 10.89 8.85 1.37
C ASN A 92 11.76 10.00 1.92
N ALA A 93 11.55 10.40 3.17
CA ALA A 93 12.34 11.45 3.83
C ALA A 93 13.78 11.01 4.11
N ASN A 94 13.96 9.79 4.61
CA ASN A 94 15.27 9.26 5.01
C ASN A 94 16.10 8.75 3.82
N TRP A 95 15.46 8.45 2.69
CA TRP A 95 16.13 7.92 1.49
C TRP A 95 15.99 8.86 0.28
N PRO A 96 16.56 10.08 0.32
CA PRO A 96 16.63 10.92 -0.87
C PRO A 96 17.46 10.23 -1.97
N GLN A 97 17.26 10.63 -3.24
CA GLN A 97 17.86 9.96 -4.40
C GLN A 97 19.38 9.79 -4.28
N ARG A 98 20.08 10.81 -3.77
CA ARG A 98 21.53 10.76 -3.53
C ARG A 98 21.91 9.62 -2.57
N ARG A 99 21.23 9.52 -1.43
CA ARG A 99 21.48 8.47 -0.43
C ARG A 99 21.19 7.08 -0.97
N VAL A 100 20.16 6.94 -1.81
CA VAL A 100 19.86 5.65 -2.47
C VAL A 100 20.97 5.25 -3.43
N ALA A 101 21.56 6.20 -4.16
CA ALA A 101 22.69 5.92 -5.06
C ALA A 101 23.95 5.50 -4.27
N GLU A 102 24.19 6.14 -3.12
CA GLU A 102 25.33 5.86 -2.23
C GLU A 102 25.15 4.54 -1.44
N ASP A 103 23.95 4.24 -0.95
CA ASP A 103 23.62 3.03 -0.20
C ASP A 103 22.32 2.39 -0.72
N ARG A 104 22.47 1.63 -1.81
CA ARG A 104 21.35 0.88 -2.40
C ARG A 104 20.88 -0.25 -1.49
N ALA A 105 21.79 -0.92 -0.80
CA ALA A 105 21.47 -2.09 0.02
C ALA A 105 20.58 -1.71 1.21
N GLY A 106 20.89 -0.60 1.88
CA GLY A 106 20.07 -0.08 2.97
C GLY A 106 18.68 0.36 2.49
N PHE A 107 18.59 1.02 1.33
CA PHE A 107 17.28 1.36 0.76
C PHE A 107 16.48 0.11 0.42
N LEU A 108 17.10 -0.88 -0.24
CA LEU A 108 16.44 -2.14 -0.61
C LEU A 108 15.92 -2.88 0.62
N SER A 109 16.71 -2.96 1.69
CA SER A 109 16.30 -3.57 2.96
C SER A 109 15.04 -2.87 3.52
N THR A 110 15.08 -1.54 3.61
CA THR A 110 13.97 -0.72 4.13
C THR A 110 12.71 -0.86 3.28
N PHE A 111 12.84 -0.67 1.96
CA PHE A 111 11.69 -0.64 1.05
C PHE A 111 11.10 -2.02 0.80
N ARG A 112 11.89 -3.10 0.87
CA ARG A 112 11.36 -4.48 0.84
C ARG A 112 10.42 -4.73 2.02
N GLY A 113 10.80 -4.32 3.23
CA GLY A 113 9.92 -4.45 4.40
C GLY A 113 8.60 -3.68 4.25
N LEU A 114 8.61 -2.52 3.58
CA LEU A 114 7.37 -1.80 3.23
C LEU A 114 6.53 -2.53 2.20
N ASN A 115 7.16 -3.05 1.14
CA ASN A 115 6.49 -3.78 0.07
C ASN A 115 5.87 -5.09 0.56
N ASP A 116 6.56 -5.82 1.43
CA ASP A 116 6.06 -7.08 2.00
C ASP A 116 4.84 -6.85 2.89
N ARG A 117 4.85 -5.77 3.68
CA ARG A 117 3.68 -5.34 4.47
C ARG A 117 2.52 -4.88 3.60
N LEU A 118 2.78 -4.19 2.49
CA LEU A 118 1.74 -3.84 1.51
C LEU A 118 1.11 -5.10 0.90
N LYS A 119 1.93 -6.07 0.48
CA LYS A 119 1.47 -7.37 -0.05
C LYS A 119 0.63 -8.13 0.99
N ALA A 120 1.04 -8.12 2.25
CA ALA A 120 0.28 -8.74 3.33
C ALA A 120 -1.06 -8.03 3.58
N ARG A 121 -1.06 -6.69 3.59
CA ARG A 121 -2.28 -5.88 3.76
C ARG A 121 -3.28 -6.14 2.64
N VAL A 122 -2.84 -6.09 1.37
CA VAL A 122 -3.68 -6.39 0.20
C VAL A 122 -4.32 -7.79 0.30
N ARG A 123 -3.53 -8.81 0.67
CA ARG A 123 -4.09 -10.18 0.85
C ARG A 123 -5.12 -10.22 1.96
N TRP A 124 -4.83 -9.60 3.11
CA TRP A 124 -5.76 -9.55 4.23
C TRP A 124 -7.05 -8.80 3.86
N GLU A 125 -6.95 -7.71 3.10
CA GLU A 125 -8.08 -6.96 2.61
C GLU A 125 -8.99 -7.81 1.73
N GLU A 126 -8.42 -8.48 0.74
CA GLU A 126 -9.17 -9.28 -0.23
C GLU A 126 -9.76 -10.57 0.36
N GLN A 127 -9.11 -11.18 1.36
CA GLN A 127 -9.51 -12.48 1.91
C GLN A 127 -10.34 -12.37 3.19
N VAL A 128 -10.18 -11.29 3.96
CA VAL A 128 -10.78 -11.17 5.29
C VAL A 128 -11.61 -9.91 5.40
N PHE A 129 -11.01 -8.74 5.17
CA PHE A 129 -11.67 -7.46 5.42
C PHE A 129 -12.87 -7.26 4.48
N TYR A 130 -12.64 -7.24 3.16
CA TYR A 130 -13.72 -7.00 2.20
C TYR A 130 -14.83 -8.06 2.29
N PRO A 131 -14.56 -9.37 2.41
CA PRO A 131 -15.60 -10.36 2.66
C PRO A 131 -16.45 -10.05 3.89
N ALA A 132 -15.83 -9.71 5.03
CA ALA A 132 -16.54 -9.39 6.27
C ALA A 132 -17.33 -8.07 6.19
N ILE A 133 -16.79 -7.07 5.47
CA ILE A 133 -17.41 -5.75 5.35
C ILE A 133 -18.52 -5.70 4.29
N PHE A 134 -18.35 -6.44 3.19
CA PHE A 134 -19.26 -6.42 2.05
C PHE A 134 -20.19 -7.64 1.98
N GLY A 135 -20.03 -8.63 2.85
CA GLY A 135 -20.81 -9.87 2.79
C GLY A 135 -20.51 -10.68 1.53
N LEU A 136 -19.29 -10.59 1.03
CA LEU A 136 -18.87 -11.17 -0.25
C LEU A 136 -18.10 -12.48 -0.03
N PRO A 137 -18.09 -13.40 -1.00
CA PRO A 137 -17.20 -14.55 -0.95
C PRO A 137 -15.73 -14.09 -1.02
N ALA A 138 -14.89 -14.67 -0.16
CA ALA A 138 -13.45 -14.42 -0.16
C ALA A 138 -12.83 -14.81 -1.52
N ARG A 139 -11.94 -13.97 -2.04
CA ARG A 139 -11.14 -14.32 -3.22
C ARG A 139 -10.06 -15.33 -2.81
N ARG A 140 -10.09 -16.51 -3.43
CA ARG A 140 -9.06 -17.55 -3.28
C ARG A 140 -7.87 -17.27 -4.18
#